data_AF-A0A2G8RIU9-F1
#
_entry.id   AF-A0A2G8RIU9-F1
#
_cell.length_a   1.000
_cell.length_b   1.000
_cell.length_c   1.000
_cell.angle_alpha   90.00
_cell.angle_beta   90.00
_cell.angle_gamma   90.00
#
_symmetry.space_group_name_H-M   'P 1'
#
loop_
_entity.id
_entity.type
_entity.pdbx_description
1 polymer ?
#
loop_
_entity_poly.entity_id
_entity_poly.type
_entity_poly.pdbx_seq_one_letter_code
_entity_poly.pdbx_strand_id
1 'polypeptide(L)'
;MKLIGLLDPFSLLAGVVSLSMLVMYGGAWLTLKAGGVVQTCARAIGSLAGLVAVGAYVLAGVWMAVGVEGFRIVGDYVTDGPSNPLHFEVVRTSTWLGAYLNRPCTYSGDRWTVADLRRSAGRARSFDAAVLQYGNP
;
A
#
# COMPACT_ATOMS: atom_id res chain seq x y z
N MET A 1 -23.28 15.25 20.49
CA MET A 1 -23.11 14.60 19.17
C MET A 1 -21.63 14.27 18.98
N LYS A 2 -21.20 13.02 19.24
CA LYS A 2 -19.77 12.61 19.25
C LYS A 2 -19.19 12.27 17.88
N LEU A 3 -20.04 11.88 16.92
CA LEU A 3 -19.62 11.40 15.59
C LEU A 3 -19.21 12.53 14.63
N ILE A 4 -19.70 13.75 14.85
CA ILE A 4 -19.41 14.89 13.97
C ILE A 4 -17.94 15.31 14.09
N GLY A 5 -17.29 15.03 15.23
CA GLY A 5 -15.85 15.24 15.40
C GLY A 5 -14.94 14.28 14.62
N LEU A 6 -15.50 13.26 13.93
CA LEU A 6 -14.74 12.40 13.00
C LEU A 6 -14.88 12.85 11.54
N LEU A 7 -15.82 13.76 11.24
CA LEU A 7 -16.08 14.29 9.90
C LEU A 7 -15.11 15.44 9.58
N ASP A 8 -13.81 15.18 9.75
CA ASP A 8 -12.77 16.07 9.28
C ASP A 8 -12.66 15.98 7.74
N PRO A 9 -12.28 17.08 7.06
CA PRO A 9 -12.16 17.11 5.61
C PRO A 9 -11.21 16.03 5.06
N PHE A 10 -10.17 15.68 5.82
CA PHE A 10 -9.25 14.61 5.47
C PHE A 10 -9.90 13.22 5.54
N SER A 11 -10.74 12.95 6.55
CA SER A 11 -11.47 11.67 6.67
C SER A 11 -12.46 11.47 5.53
N LEU A 12 -13.12 12.54 5.08
CA LEU A 12 -14.01 12.51 3.90
C LEU A 12 -13.23 12.17 2.63
N LEU A 13 -12.06 12.81 2.43
CA LEU A 13 -11.18 12.51 1.30
C LEU A 13 -10.72 11.04 1.32
N ALA A 14 -10.31 10.52 2.48
CA ALA A 14 -9.94 9.12 2.64
C ALA A 14 -11.10 8.16 2.28
N GLY A 15 -12.34 8.53 2.65
CA GLY A 15 -13.55 7.81 2.24
C GLY A 15 -13.75 7.80 0.72
N VAL A 16 -13.57 8.94 0.06
CA VAL A 16 -13.67 9.05 -1.41
C VAL A 16 -12.60 8.20 -2.12
N VAL A 17 -11.37 8.22 -1.62
CA VAL A 17 -10.28 7.37 -2.13
C VAL A 17 -10.66 5.89 -2.03
N SER A 18 -11.12 5.44 -0.86
CA SER A 18 -11.51 4.05 -0.62
C SER A 18 -12.66 3.61 -1.54
N LEU A 19 -13.72 4.44 -1.63
CA LEU A 19 -14.88 4.15 -2.47
C LEU A 19 -14.51 4.08 -3.96
N SER A 20 -13.74 5.04 -4.46
CA SER A 20 -13.33 5.08 -5.87
C SER A 20 -12.44 3.90 -6.24
N MET A 21 -11.51 3.50 -5.37
CA MET A 21 -10.72 2.28 -5.56
C MET A 21 -11.60 1.02 -5.61
N LEU A 22 -12.57 0.89 -4.70
CA LEU A 22 -13.45 -0.27 -4.67
C LEU A 22 -14.33 -0.37 -5.92
N VAL A 23 -14.87 0.76 -6.40
CA VAL A 23 -15.66 0.83 -7.64
C VAL A 23 -14.80 0.49 -8.85
N MET A 24 -13.59 1.04 -8.94
CA MET A 24 -12.64 0.72 -10.02
C MET A 24 -12.34 -0.79 -10.03
N TYR A 25 -12.04 -1.39 -8.88
CA TYR A 25 -11.69 -2.80 -8.77
C TYR A 25 -12.89 -3.71 -9.10
N GLY A 26 -14.09 -3.36 -8.62
CA GLY A 26 -15.32 -4.05 -8.98
C GLY A 26 -15.64 -3.96 -10.47
N GLY A 27 -15.44 -2.79 -11.09
CA GLY A 27 -15.61 -2.59 -12.53
C GLY A 27 -14.62 -3.41 -13.37
N ALA A 28 -13.36 -3.51 -12.93
CA ALA A 28 -12.36 -4.35 -13.57
C ALA A 28 -12.76 -5.83 -13.53
N TRP A 29 -13.24 -6.32 -12.39
CA TRP A 29 -13.73 -7.69 -12.26
C TRP A 29 -14.96 -7.97 -13.12
N LEU A 30 -15.93 -7.05 -13.13
CA LEU A 30 -17.12 -7.15 -13.99
C LEU A 30 -16.76 -7.13 -15.48
N THR A 31 -15.75 -6.37 -15.89
CA THR A 31 -15.31 -6.33 -17.29
C THR A 31 -14.74 -7.68 -17.76
N LEU A 32 -14.18 -8.48 -16.85
CA LEU A 32 -13.66 -9.82 -17.14
C LEU A 32 -14.76 -10.89 -17.16
N LYS A 33 -15.84 -10.70 -16.40
CA LYS A 33 -16.88 -11.72 -16.19
C LYS A 33 -18.18 -11.46 -16.96
N ALA A 34 -18.50 -10.20 -17.26
CA ALA A 34 -19.69 -9.80 -17.98
C ALA A 34 -19.44 -9.74 -19.50
N GLY A 35 -20.50 -9.95 -20.28
CA GLY A 35 -20.49 -9.76 -21.73
C GLY A 35 -21.51 -8.71 -22.17
N GLY A 36 -21.35 -8.22 -23.41
CA GLY A 36 -22.29 -7.30 -24.04
C GLY A 36 -22.36 -5.93 -23.36
N VAL A 37 -23.58 -5.40 -23.17
CA VAL A 37 -23.82 -4.03 -22.71
C VAL A 37 -23.27 -3.79 -21.29
N VAL A 38 -23.38 -4.77 -20.39
CA VAL A 38 -22.91 -4.66 -19.01
C VAL A 38 -21.38 -4.49 -18.96
N GLN A 39 -20.65 -5.16 -19.85
CA GLN A 39 -19.20 -5.06 -19.94
C GLN A 39 -18.75 -3.65 -20.35
N THR A 40 -19.42 -3.05 -21.33
CA THR A 40 -19.13 -1.68 -21.79
C THR A 40 -19.41 -0.66 -20.70
N CYS A 41 -20.54 -0.79 -20.00
CA CYS A 41 -20.88 0.08 -18.87
C CYS A 41 -19.88 -0.06 -17.71
N ALA A 42 -19.51 -1.30 -17.36
CA ALA A 42 -18.53 -1.57 -16.31
C ALA A 42 -17.15 -0.97 -16.65
N ARG A 43 -16.73 -1.06 -17.90
CA ARG A 43 -15.46 -0.47 -18.37
C ARG A 43 -15.48 1.06 -18.30
N ALA A 44 -16.56 1.70 -18.72
CA ALA A 44 -16.68 3.16 -18.68
C ALA A 44 -16.66 3.69 -17.23
N ILE A 45 -17.50 3.12 -16.35
CA ILE A 45 -17.58 3.52 -14.94
C ILE A 45 -16.29 3.19 -14.21
N GLY A 46 -15.71 2.01 -14.44
CA GLY A 46 -14.45 1.59 -13.82
C GLY A 46 -13.27 2.49 -14.21
N SER A 47 -13.21 2.92 -15.47
CA SER A 47 -12.15 3.84 -15.94
C SER A 47 -12.29 5.22 -15.30
N LEU A 48 -13.51 5.76 -15.22
CA LEU A 48 -13.76 7.03 -14.55
C LEU A 48 -13.46 6.96 -13.04
N ALA A 49 -13.88 5.89 -12.38
CA ALA A 49 -13.58 5.65 -10.97
C ALA A 49 -12.08 5.53 -10.72
N GLY A 50 -11.33 4.91 -11.64
CA GLY A 50 -9.86 4.86 -11.58
C GLY A 50 -9.21 6.24 -11.67
N LEU A 51 -9.67 7.09 -12.58
CA LEU A 51 -9.18 8.48 -12.67
C LEU A 51 -9.46 9.27 -11.39
N VAL A 52 -10.67 9.13 -10.83
CA VAL A 52 -11.04 9.76 -9.56
C VAL A 52 -10.17 9.23 -8.42
N ALA A 53 -9.91 7.92 -8.36
CA ALA A 53 -9.06 7.30 -7.35
C ALA A 53 -7.64 7.85 -7.39
N VAL A 54 -7.05 7.96 -8.58
CA VAL A 54 -5.70 8.54 -8.75
C VAL A 54 -5.68 10.00 -8.30
N GLY A 55 -6.64 10.82 -8.76
CA GLY A 55 -6.70 12.23 -8.39
C GLY A 55 -6.89 12.44 -6.87
N ALA A 56 -7.81 11.70 -6.26
CA ALA A 56 -8.07 11.76 -4.83
C ALA A 56 -6.87 11.25 -4.01
N TYR A 57 -6.18 10.22 -4.47
CA TYR A 57 -5.00 9.67 -3.80
C TYR A 57 -3.82 10.65 -3.82
N VAL A 58 -3.57 11.30 -4.97
CA VAL A 58 -2.53 12.35 -5.07
C VAL A 58 -2.85 13.53 -4.15
N LEU A 59 -4.11 13.98 -4.14
CA LEU A 59 -4.55 15.06 -3.26
C LEU A 59 -4.38 14.69 -1.78
N ALA A 60 -4.75 13.45 -1.41
CA ALA A 60 -4.57 12.94 -0.06
C ALA A 60 -3.09 12.88 0.34
N GLY A 61 -2.20 12.47 -0.57
CA GLY A 61 -0.76 12.46 -0.36
C GLY A 61 -0.18 13.87 -0.14
N VAL A 62 -0.57 14.84 -0.97
CA VAL A 62 -0.15 16.25 -0.79
C VAL A 62 -0.68 16.82 0.52
N TRP A 63 -1.94 16.54 0.88
CA TRP A 63 -2.51 16.96 2.15
C TRP A 63 -1.75 16.36 3.34
N MET A 64 -1.40 15.09 3.27
CA MET A 64 -0.57 14.41 4.28
C MET A 64 0.81 15.05 4.43
N ALA A 65 1.40 15.53 3.34
CA ALA A 65 2.71 16.16 3.35
C ALA A 65 2.73 17.51 4.07
N VAL A 66 1.63 18.27 3.98
CA VAL A 66 1.58 19.68 4.42
C VAL A 66 0.78 19.87 5.71
N GLY A 67 -0.26 19.08 5.94
CA GLY A 67 -1.29 19.37 6.94
C GLY A 67 -1.52 18.31 8.01
N VAL A 68 -0.75 17.22 8.05
CA VAL A 68 -0.94 16.15 9.04
C VAL A 68 0.34 15.94 9.85
N GLU A 69 0.25 16.21 11.16
CA GLU A 69 1.35 15.93 12.08
C GLU A 69 1.61 14.43 12.19
N GLY A 70 2.91 14.08 12.17
CA GLY A 70 3.39 12.73 12.42
C GLY A 70 3.45 12.42 13.91
N PHE A 71 3.60 11.14 14.26
CA PHE A 71 3.89 10.70 15.61
C PHE A 71 5.18 9.89 15.63
N ARG A 72 6.01 10.10 16.65
CA ARG A 72 7.28 9.39 16.83
C ARG A 72 7.44 9.00 18.31
N ILE A 73 7.93 7.78 18.54
CA ILE A 73 8.27 7.30 19.88
C ILE A 73 9.59 7.95 20.33
N VAL A 74 9.65 8.38 21.58
CA VAL A 74 10.85 8.97 22.20
C VAL A 74 11.57 7.90 23.02
N GLY A 75 12.90 7.82 22.86
CA GLY A 75 13.76 6.91 23.62
C GLY A 75 14.07 5.59 22.92
N ASP A 76 14.68 4.67 23.67
CA ASP A 76 15.08 3.35 23.19
C ASP A 76 13.92 2.36 23.19
N TYR A 77 13.86 1.53 22.15
CA TYR A 77 12.87 0.47 22.00
C TYR A 77 13.25 -0.74 22.85
N VAL A 78 12.54 -0.97 23.96
CA VAL A 78 12.67 -2.23 24.71
C VAL A 78 11.85 -3.29 23.97
N THR A 79 12.52 -4.11 23.14
CA THR A 79 11.88 -5.18 22.35
C THR A 79 11.55 -6.44 23.16
N ASP A 80 12.21 -6.61 24.30
CA ASP A 80 12.12 -7.83 25.13
C ASP A 80 11.26 -7.61 26.39
N GLY A 81 10.51 -6.51 26.44
CA GLY A 81 9.62 -6.17 27.54
C GLY A 81 8.18 -6.67 27.34
N PRO A 82 7.32 -6.56 28.37
CA PRO A 82 5.89 -6.81 28.24
C PRO A 82 5.26 -5.86 27.22
N SER A 83 4.36 -6.35 26.36
CA SER A 83 3.56 -5.52 25.46
C SER A 83 2.60 -4.61 26.24
N ASN A 84 3.10 -3.46 26.69
CA ASN A 84 2.32 -2.43 27.35
C ASN A 84 2.46 -1.08 26.61
N PRO A 85 1.39 -0.58 25.97
CA PRO A 85 1.42 0.67 25.21
C PRO A 85 1.63 1.94 26.05
N LEU A 86 1.60 1.82 27.38
CA LEU A 86 1.86 2.94 28.32
C LEU A 86 3.34 3.07 28.72
N HIS A 87 4.21 2.12 28.34
CA HIS A 87 5.63 2.12 28.74
C HIS A 87 6.55 2.93 27.84
N PHE A 88 6.01 3.61 26.83
CA PHE A 88 6.79 4.43 25.90
C PHE A 88 6.07 5.74 25.62
N GLU A 89 6.85 6.82 25.50
CA GLU A 89 6.34 8.16 25.23
C GLU A 89 6.28 8.41 23.73
N VAL A 90 5.22 9.08 23.26
CA VAL A 90 5.02 9.43 21.86
C VAL A 90 4.85 10.94 21.73
N VAL A 91 5.67 11.57 20.89
CA VAL A 91 5.61 13.00 20.60
C VAL A 91 5.09 13.27 19.19
N ARG A 92 4.48 14.44 19.01
CA ARG A 92 4.07 14.94 17.69
C ARG A 92 5.28 15.44 16.91
N THR A 93 5.34 15.10 15.63
CA THR A 93 6.39 15.47 14.67
C THR A 93 5.77 16.24 13.51
N SER A 94 6.57 16.99 12.76
CA SER A 94 6.11 17.82 11.63
C SER A 94 5.36 17.05 10.54
N THR A 95 5.77 15.83 10.19
CA THR A 95 5.10 15.01 9.17
C THR A 95 5.45 13.53 9.30
N TRP A 96 4.55 12.67 8.83
CA TRP A 96 4.80 11.23 8.66
C TRP A 96 5.91 10.92 7.64
N LEU A 97 6.16 11.82 6.69
CA LEU A 97 7.17 11.63 5.62
C LEU A 97 8.61 11.55 6.15
N GLY A 98 8.89 12.08 7.35
CA GLY A 98 10.22 12.01 7.95
C GLY A 98 10.72 10.57 8.15
N ALA A 99 9.82 9.60 8.35
CA ALA A 99 10.20 8.19 8.47
C ALA A 99 10.70 7.58 7.15
N TYR A 100 10.13 8.02 6.02
CA TYR A 100 10.51 7.53 4.69
C TYR A 100 11.84 8.11 4.22
N LEU A 101 12.11 9.38 4.54
CA LEU A 101 13.39 10.01 4.22
C LEU A 101 14.56 9.36 4.97
N ASN A 102 14.34 8.91 6.21
CA ASN A 102 15.37 8.28 7.04
C ASN A 102 15.60 6.79 6.73
N ARG A 103 14.77 6.18 5.88
CA ARG A 103 14.91 4.77 5.46
C ARG A 103 15.05 4.70 3.94
N PRO A 104 16.28 4.83 3.39
CA PRO A 104 16.50 4.86 1.94
C PRO A 104 15.93 3.63 1.24
N CYS A 105 15.98 2.46 1.90
CA CYS A 105 15.46 1.19 1.39
C CYS A 105 13.96 1.18 1.09
N THR A 106 13.20 2.14 1.63
CA THR A 106 11.74 2.22 1.43
C THR A 106 11.36 2.88 0.10
N TYR A 107 12.21 3.74 -0.47
CA TYR A 107 12.02 4.32 -1.81
C TYR A 107 12.97 3.71 -2.86
N SER A 108 14.14 3.22 -2.44
CA SER A 108 15.10 2.53 -3.30
C SER A 108 14.67 1.08 -3.52
N GLY A 109 13.59 0.87 -4.27
CA GLY A 109 13.41 -0.41 -4.94
C GLY A 109 14.50 -0.51 -5.99
N ASP A 110 15.64 -1.16 -5.69
CA ASP A 110 16.54 -1.73 -6.73
C ASP A 110 17.79 -2.48 -6.26
N ARG A 111 18.11 -2.56 -4.95
CA ARG A 111 19.24 -3.43 -4.52
C ARG A 111 18.83 -4.84 -4.11
N TRP A 112 17.65 -5.02 -3.51
CA TRP A 112 17.22 -6.33 -3.03
C TRP A 112 16.55 -7.16 -4.12
N THR A 113 15.79 -6.52 -5.01
CA THR A 113 15.05 -7.20 -6.10
C THR A 113 15.98 -7.88 -7.09
N VAL A 114 17.05 -7.20 -7.54
CA VAL A 114 18.01 -7.77 -8.51
C VAL A 114 18.80 -8.93 -7.88
N ALA A 115 19.18 -8.79 -6.61
CA ALA A 115 19.91 -9.84 -5.89
C ALA A 115 19.04 -11.07 -5.60
N ASP A 116 17.74 -10.87 -5.37
CA ASP A 116 16.78 -11.94 -5.15
C ASP A 116 16.41 -12.67 -6.45
N LEU A 117 16.17 -11.94 -7.54
CA LEU A 117 15.96 -12.52 -8.88
C LEU A 117 17.15 -13.38 -9.33
N ARG A 118 18.38 -12.93 -9.06
CA ARG A 118 19.59 -13.71 -9.38
C ARG A 118 19.70 -14.98 -8.54
N ARG A 119 19.28 -14.95 -7.27
CA ARG A 119 19.22 -16.14 -6.39
C ARG A 119 18.13 -17.12 -6.83
N SER A 120 16.97 -16.62 -7.24
CA SER A 120 15.84 -17.42 -7.71
C SER A 120 16.14 -18.11 -9.04
N ALA A 121 16.80 -17.42 -9.98
CA ALA A 121 17.26 -18.02 -11.24
C ALA A 121 18.31 -19.13 -11.03
N GLY A 122 19.17 -18.99 -10.01
CA GLY A 122 20.11 -20.06 -9.62
C GLY A 122 19.40 -21.29 -9.07
N ARG A 123 18.39 -21.08 -8.22
CA ARG A 123 17.63 -22.15 -7.55
C ARG A 123 16.74 -22.94 -8.52
N ALA A 124 16.16 -22.27 -9.51
CA ALA A 124 15.38 -22.92 -10.57
C ALA A 124 16.26 -23.86 -11.41
N ARG A 125 17.44 -23.41 -11.84
CA ARG A 125 18.39 -24.25 -12.60
C ARG A 125 18.88 -25.46 -11.82
N SER A 126 19.10 -25.33 -10.50
CA SER A 126 19.47 -26.48 -9.67
C SER A 126 18.31 -27.46 -9.46
N PHE A 127 17.07 -26.97 -9.45
CA PHE A 127 15.88 -27.83 -9.34
C PHE A 127 15.65 -28.62 -10.63
N ASP A 128 15.78 -27.98 -11.79
CA ASP A 128 15.68 -28.66 -13.09
C ASP A 128 16.76 -29.74 -13.25
N ALA A 129 17.99 -29.45 -12.81
CA ALA A 129 19.08 -30.42 -12.79
C ALA A 129 18.80 -31.61 -11.87
N ALA A 130 18.21 -31.38 -10.70
CA ALA A 130 17.85 -32.45 -9.75
C ALA A 130 16.68 -33.30 -10.27
N VAL A 131 15.69 -32.70 -10.92
CA VAL A 131 14.55 -33.41 -11.53
C VAL A 131 15.03 -34.28 -12.70
N LEU A 132 15.96 -33.80 -13.53
CA LEU A 132 16.57 -34.60 -14.60
C LEU A 132 17.40 -35.76 -14.06
N GLN A 133 18.01 -35.62 -12.88
CA GLN A 133 18.77 -36.68 -12.22
C GLN A 133 17.88 -37.75 -11.56
N TYR A 134 16.67 -37.39 -11.14
CA TYR A 134 15.70 -38.32 -10.53
C TYR A 134 14.72 -38.95 -11.55
N GLY A 135 14.64 -38.40 -12.75
CA GLY A 135 13.67 -38.77 -13.79
C GLY A 135 14.15 -39.81 -14.81
N ASN A 136 15.02 -40.75 -14.45
CA ASN A 136 15.37 -41.87 -15.34
C ASN A 136 15.46 -43.17 -14.52
N PRO A 137 14.66 -44.22 -14.83
CA PRO A 137 14.91 -45.56 -14.32
C PRO A 137 16.20 -46.17 -14.88
#